data_AF-A0A9E4XDN2-F1
#
_entry.id   AF-A0A9E4XDN2-F1
#
_cell.length_a   1.000
_cell.length_b   1.000
_cell.length_c   1.000
_cell.angle_alpha   90.00
_cell.angle_beta   90.00
_cell.angle_gamma   90.00
#
_symmetry.space_group_name_H-M   'P 1'
#
loop_
_entity.id
_entity.type
_entity.pdbx_description
1 polymer ?
#
loop_
_entity_poly.entity_id
_entity_poly.type
_entity_poly.pdbx_seq_one_letter_code
_entity_poly.pdbx_strand_id
1 'polypeptide(L)'
;MASESPHILSGEAIVTTGGTAVALSASRRVRSVSIRAKAGNTGQVYVGGSDVDSTVNDGLDAGESISFDSVGWMDLADIFIDADTNGEGVDFYAVKA
;
A
#
# COMPACT_ATOMS: atom_id res chain seq x y z
N MET A 1 -13.44 11.18 -28.85
CA MET A 1 -12.84 11.00 -27.52
C MET A 1 -12.61 9.50 -27.36
N ALA A 2 -11.37 9.01 -27.52
CA ALA A 2 -11.11 7.61 -27.21
C ALA A 2 -11.28 7.45 -25.70
N SER A 3 -12.18 6.57 -25.27
CA SER A 3 -12.25 6.16 -23.87
C SER A 3 -10.97 5.37 -23.62
N GLU A 4 -9.96 6.00 -22.99
CA GLU A 4 -8.79 5.28 -22.52
C GLU A 4 -9.27 4.14 -21.62
N SER A 5 -8.90 2.91 -21.97
CA SER A 5 -9.27 1.75 -21.15
C SER A 5 -8.55 1.86 -19.80
N PRO A 6 -9.20 1.49 -18.68
CA PRO A 6 -8.56 1.57 -17.37
C PRO A 6 -7.28 0.72 -17.37
N HIS A 7 -6.14 1.38 -17.12
CA HIS A 7 -4.86 0.71 -16.97
C HIS A 7 -4.71 0.23 -15.53
N ILE A 8 -4.72 -1.09 -15.36
CA ILE A 8 -4.53 -1.73 -14.05
C ILE A 8 -3.03 -1.83 -13.75
N LEU A 9 -2.65 -1.42 -12.56
CA LEU A 9 -1.31 -1.56 -12.00
C LEU A 9 -1.36 -2.58 -10.87
N SER A 10 -0.29 -3.34 -10.70
CA SER A 10 -0.07 -4.18 -9.54
C SER A 10 1.40 -4.16 -9.12
N GLY A 11 1.67 -4.54 -7.89
CA GLY A 11 3.01 -4.66 -7.35
C GLY A 11 2.99 -5.11 -5.90
N GLU A 12 4.17 -5.08 -5.29
CA GLU A 12 4.37 -5.40 -3.88
C GLU A 12 5.27 -4.36 -3.23
N ALA A 13 5.17 -4.24 -1.92
CA ALA A 13 6.11 -3.49 -1.08
C ALA A 13 6.45 -4.34 0.14
N ILE A 14 7.71 -4.29 0.56
CA ILE A 14 8.26 -5.05 1.67
C ILE A 14 8.98 -4.10 2.62
N VAL A 15 8.66 -4.23 3.90
CA VAL A 15 9.35 -3.55 5.00
C VAL A 15 10.58 -4.38 5.34
N THR A 16 11.73 -4.02 4.78
CA THR A 16 12.98 -4.80 4.97
C THR A 16 13.47 -4.78 6.41
N THR A 17 13.24 -3.67 7.12
CA THR A 17 13.55 -3.48 8.54
C THR A 17 12.28 -2.98 9.22
N GLY A 18 11.77 -3.71 10.19
CA GLY A 18 10.55 -3.35 10.92
C GLY A 18 10.68 -2.03 11.66
N GLY A 19 9.56 -1.32 11.80
CA GLY A 19 9.50 0.05 12.34
C GLY A 19 10.11 1.09 11.39
N THR A 20 10.16 0.80 10.08
CA THR A 20 10.64 1.74 9.06
C THR A 20 9.58 1.86 7.98
N ALA A 21 8.93 3.02 7.92
CA ALA A 21 7.99 3.33 6.85
C ALA A 21 8.66 3.27 5.46
N VAL A 22 8.05 2.52 4.54
CA VAL A 22 8.49 2.35 3.15
C VAL A 22 7.36 2.76 2.20
N ALA A 23 7.68 3.56 1.18
CA ALA A 23 6.72 3.93 0.16
C ALA A 23 6.19 2.69 -0.60
N LEU A 24 4.88 2.66 -0.87
CA LEU A 24 4.19 1.53 -1.50
C LEU A 24 4.71 1.28 -2.93
N SER A 25 5.05 2.34 -3.66
CA SER A 25 5.67 2.23 -4.98
C SER A 25 6.40 3.50 -5.39
N ALA A 26 7.07 3.47 -6.54
CA ALA A 26 7.53 4.68 -7.20
C ALA A 26 6.34 5.55 -7.67
N SER A 27 6.60 6.84 -7.93
CA SER A 27 5.56 7.81 -8.26
C SER A 27 4.70 7.37 -9.45
N ARG A 28 3.41 7.16 -9.18
CA ARG A 28 2.37 6.78 -10.15
C ARG A 28 1.03 7.32 -9.70
N ARG A 29 0.41 8.14 -10.56
CA ARG A 29 -0.93 8.69 -10.33
C ARG A 29 -2.01 7.62 -10.57
N VAL A 30 -2.83 7.40 -9.56
CA VAL A 30 -3.92 6.42 -9.57
C VAL A 30 -5.22 7.04 -9.06
N ARG A 31 -6.36 6.51 -9.51
CA ARG A 31 -7.70 6.87 -9.01
C ARG A 31 -8.06 6.10 -7.76
N SER A 32 -7.64 4.85 -7.72
CA SER A 32 -7.90 3.95 -6.60
C SER A 32 -6.76 2.96 -6.43
N VAL A 33 -6.61 2.45 -5.21
CA VAL A 33 -5.69 1.37 -4.89
C VAL A 33 -6.29 0.49 -3.79
N SER A 34 -6.19 -0.82 -3.99
CA SER A 34 -6.44 -1.84 -2.96
C SER A 34 -5.11 -2.41 -2.52
N ILE A 35 -4.90 -2.45 -1.20
CA ILE A 35 -3.68 -2.92 -0.56
C ILE A 35 -4.04 -4.10 0.31
N ARG A 36 -3.32 -5.21 0.17
CA ARG A 36 -3.58 -6.46 0.88
C ARG A 36 -2.32 -6.91 1.60
N ALA A 37 -2.41 -7.12 2.90
CA ALA A 37 -1.34 -7.74 3.67
C ALA A 37 -1.07 -9.14 3.12
N LYS A 38 0.21 -9.46 2.86
CA LYS A 38 0.60 -10.76 2.33
C LYS A 38 0.14 -11.87 3.28
N ALA A 39 -0.39 -12.95 2.72
CA ALA A 39 -0.91 -14.08 3.51
C ALA A 39 0.18 -14.80 4.34
N GLY A 40 1.46 -14.59 4.00
CA GLY A 40 2.60 -15.13 4.74
C GLY A 40 3.16 -14.21 5.83
N ASN A 41 2.58 -13.02 6.05
CA ASN A 41 2.95 -12.18 7.19
C ASN A 41 2.57 -12.89 8.50
N THR A 42 3.38 -12.68 9.52
CA THR A 42 3.24 -13.27 10.85
C THR A 42 2.75 -12.27 11.90
N GLY A 43 2.97 -10.97 11.65
CA GLY A 43 2.43 -9.81 12.32
C GLY A 43 1.60 -8.95 11.39
N GLN A 44 1.27 -7.75 11.87
CA GLN A 44 0.44 -6.80 11.15
C GLN A 44 1.27 -5.90 10.25
N VAL A 45 0.64 -5.43 9.17
CA VAL A 45 1.20 -4.40 8.30
C VAL A 45 0.34 -3.16 8.34
N TYR A 46 0.96 -2.03 8.58
CA TYR A 46 0.33 -0.74 8.81
C TYR A 46 0.37 0.05 7.51
N VAL A 47 -0.69 0.79 7.20
CA VAL A 47 -0.82 1.54 5.95
C VAL A 47 -1.20 2.98 6.27
N GLY A 48 -0.44 3.94 5.75
CA GLY A 48 -0.66 5.36 6.03
C GLY A 48 0.16 6.30 5.15
N GLY A 49 0.41 7.51 5.64
CA GLY A 49 1.35 8.46 5.04
C GLY A 49 2.78 8.19 5.48
N SER A 50 3.71 9.10 5.18
CA SER A 50 5.12 8.97 5.62
C SER A 50 5.31 8.96 7.14
N ASP A 51 4.25 9.23 7.90
CA ASP A 51 4.14 9.19 9.34
C ASP A 51 3.51 7.89 9.90
N VAL A 52 3.26 6.88 9.05
CA VAL A 52 2.80 5.56 9.50
C VAL A 52 3.82 4.93 10.45
N ASP A 53 3.33 4.41 11.57
CA ASP A 53 4.13 3.89 12.68
C ASP A 53 3.44 2.63 13.24
N SER A 54 4.16 1.51 13.24
CA SER A 54 3.66 0.22 13.73
C SER A 54 3.33 0.20 15.23
N THR A 55 3.79 1.18 16.00
CA THR A 55 3.54 1.31 17.43
C THR A 55 2.32 2.18 17.78
N VAL A 56 1.80 2.94 16.81
CA VAL A 56 0.72 3.93 17.02
C VAL A 56 -0.53 3.61 16.20
N ASN A 57 -0.38 3.04 15.01
CA ASN A 57 -1.50 2.74 14.12
C ASN A 57 -2.05 1.32 14.35
N ASP A 58 -3.31 1.10 13.95
CA ASP A 58 -3.84 -0.26 13.80
C ASP A 58 -3.46 -0.81 12.42
N GLY A 59 -3.01 -2.06 12.37
CA GLY A 59 -2.55 -2.70 11.15
C GLY A 59 -3.55 -3.68 10.55
N LEU A 60 -3.20 -4.18 9.36
CA LEU A 60 -3.90 -5.23 8.66
C LEU A 60 -3.34 -6.59 9.09
N ASP A 61 -4.22 -7.50 9.50
CA ASP A 61 -3.84 -8.89 9.70
C ASP A 61 -3.50 -9.58 8.37
N ALA A 62 -2.78 -10.70 8.41
CA ALA A 62 -2.41 -11.45 7.22
C ALA A 62 -3.62 -11.80 6.34
N GLY A 63 -3.62 -11.32 5.08
CA GLY A 63 -4.71 -11.51 4.13
C GLY A 63 -5.86 -10.50 4.22
N GLU A 64 -5.84 -9.59 5.20
CA GLU A 64 -6.73 -8.44 5.25
C GLU A 64 -6.36 -7.40 4.19
N SER A 65 -7.30 -6.54 3.83
CA SER A 65 -7.10 -5.50 2.83
C SER A 65 -7.81 -4.20 3.17
N ILE A 66 -7.18 -3.09 2.78
CA ILE A 66 -7.77 -1.76 2.77
C ILE A 66 -7.84 -1.24 1.33
N SER A 67 -8.76 -0.33 1.04
CA SER A 67 -8.85 0.32 -0.28
C SER A 67 -9.05 1.82 -0.13
N PHE A 68 -8.42 2.58 -1.01
CA PHE A 68 -8.55 4.03 -1.10
C PHE A 68 -9.04 4.44 -2.48
N ASP A 69 -9.93 5.42 -2.50
CA ASP A 69 -10.44 6.06 -3.71
C ASP A 69 -10.20 7.58 -3.64
N SER A 70 -9.72 8.17 -4.73
CA SER A 70 -9.51 9.62 -4.84
C SER A 70 -10.59 10.26 -5.70
N VAL A 71 -11.02 11.46 -5.30
CA VAL A 71 -11.88 12.33 -6.12
C VAL A 71 -11.15 12.83 -7.38
N GLY A 72 -9.82 12.96 -7.31
CA GLY A 72 -8.97 13.37 -8.43
C GLY A 72 -7.98 12.29 -8.81
N TRP A 73 -6.82 12.32 -8.15
CA TRP A 73 -5.80 11.29 -8.20
C TRP A 73 -5.08 11.27 -6.85
N MET A 74 -4.38 10.18 -6.57
CA MET A 74 -3.37 10.07 -5.51
C MET A 74 -2.10 9.50 -6.11
N ASP A 75 -0.96 9.71 -5.45
CA ASP A 75 0.31 9.12 -5.86
C ASP A 75 0.61 7.88 -5.00
N LEU A 76 0.97 6.76 -5.62
CA LEU A 76 1.41 5.57 -4.89
C LEU A 76 2.69 5.82 -4.06
N ALA A 77 3.48 6.85 -4.39
CA ALA A 77 4.65 7.22 -3.60
C ALA A 77 4.31 7.99 -2.31
N ASP A 78 3.06 8.47 -2.16
CA ASP A 78 2.58 9.16 -0.95
C ASP A 78 1.92 8.18 0.05
N ILE A 79 1.75 6.93 -0.35
CA ILE A 79 1.23 5.85 0.51
C ILE A 79 2.43 5.06 1.00
N PHE A 80 2.50 4.86 2.31
CA PHE A 80 3.56 4.12 2.96
C PHE A 80 3.00 2.92 3.71
N ILE A 81 3.86 1.92 3.87
CA ILE A 81 3.63 0.78 4.74
C ILE A 81 4.71 0.71 5.82
N ASP A 82 4.35 0.21 7.00
CA ASP A 82 5.28 -0.20 8.04
C ASP A 82 4.89 -1.58 8.57
N ALA A 83 5.78 -2.25 9.30
CA ALA A 83 5.54 -3.54 9.94
C ALA A 83 6.45 -3.69 11.15
N ASP A 84 6.00 -4.42 12.18
CA ASP A 84 6.85 -4.72 13.34
C ASP A 84 7.93 -5.77 13.02
N THR A 85 7.71 -6.59 12.00
CA THR A 85 8.58 -7.72 11.65
C THR A 85 9.26 -7.51 10.30
N ASN A 86 10.57 -7.76 10.26
CA ASN A 86 11.35 -7.68 9.02
C ASN A 86 10.83 -8.62 7.94
N GLY A 87 10.73 -8.11 6.71
CA GLY A 87 10.34 -8.88 5.54
C GLY A 87 8.83 -9.01 5.34
N GLU A 88 8.02 -8.41 6.22
CA GLU A 88 6.57 -8.34 6.02
C GLU A 88 6.20 -7.28 4.99
N GLY A 89 5.03 -7.42 4.38
CA GLY A 89 4.64 -6.51 3.32
C GLY A 89 3.25 -6.73 2.76
N VAL A 90 2.99 -6.06 1.66
CA VAL A 90 1.69 -6.05 0.99
C VAL A 90 1.83 -6.33 -0.49
N ASP A 91 0.72 -6.80 -1.08
CA ASP A 91 0.47 -6.70 -2.51
C ASP A 91 -0.51 -5.54 -2.74
N PHE A 92 -0.40 -4.84 -3.87
CA PHE A 92 -1.35 -3.80 -4.25
C PHE A 92 -1.88 -3.96 -5.68
N TYR A 93 -3.08 -3.42 -5.90
CA TYR A 93 -3.76 -3.34 -7.19
C TYR A 93 -4.37 -1.96 -7.34
N ALA A 94 -4.11 -1.26 -8.44
CA ALA A 94 -4.53 0.12 -8.61
C ALA A 94 -5.07 0.40 -10.01
N VAL A 95 -5.91 1.43 -10.13
CA VAL A 95 -6.42 1.95 -11.41
C VAL A 95 -5.69 3.25 -11.72
N LYS A 96 -4.96 3.31 -12.83
CA LYS A 96 -4.25 4.52 -13.26
C LYS A 96 -5.21 5.69 -13.48
N ALA A 97 -4.81 6.90 -13.08
CA ALA A 97 -5.62 8.12 -13.16
C ALA A 97 -5.70 8.77 -14.55
#